data_AF-A0A7R9IUD5-F1
#
_entry.id   AF-A0A7R9IUD5-F1
#
_cell.length_a   1.000
_cell.length_b   1.000
_cell.length_c   1.000
_cell.angle_alpha   90.00
_cell.angle_beta   90.00
_cell.angle_gamma   90.00
#
_symmetry.space_group_name_H-M   'P 1'
#
loop_
_entity.id
_entity.type
_entity.pdbx_description
1 polymer ?
#
loop_
_entity_poly.entity_id
_entity_poly.type
_entity_poly.pdbx_seq_one_letter_code
_entity_poly.pdbx_strand_id
1 'polypeptide(L)'
;MIKRGSGHIIAVSSIQGKIAIPQRSAYAASKHALQAFCDTLRAEVTQHNVKVSVITAGYINTNLSLNAVTGTGQIYGGIIAYDFLDVEV
;
A
#
# COMPACT_ATOMS: atom_id res chain seq x y z
N MET A 1 0.58 9.16 21.70
CA MET A 1 2.06 9.06 21.57
C MET A 1 2.73 10.38 21.94
N ILE A 2 2.29 11.54 21.42
CA ILE A 2 2.85 12.86 21.75
C ILE A 2 2.90 13.14 23.26
N LYS A 3 1.78 13.02 23.99
CA LYS A 3 1.76 13.19 25.46
C LYS A 3 2.71 12.24 26.21
N ARG A 4 3.02 11.09 25.63
CA ARG A 4 3.94 10.07 26.18
C ARG A 4 5.41 10.37 25.82
N GLY A 5 5.68 11.27 24.88
CA GLY A 5 7.02 11.59 24.39
C GLY A 5 7.73 10.43 23.69
N SER A 6 6.99 9.43 23.22
CA SER A 6 7.56 8.26 22.53
C SER A 6 6.53 7.47 21.73
N GLY A 7 6.96 6.93 20.59
CA GLY A 7 6.18 5.97 19.81
C GLY A 7 6.73 5.73 18.41
N HIS A 8 6.16 4.74 17.73
CA HIS A 8 6.48 4.44 16.34
C HIS A 8 5.20 4.09 15.60
N ILE A 9 4.94 4.79 14.50
CA ILE A 9 3.87 4.51 13.55
C ILE A 9 4.49 3.81 12.35
N ILE A 10 3.95 2.66 11.99
CA ILE A 10 4.36 1.89 10.82
C ILE A 10 3.17 1.79 9.87
N ALA A 11 3.33 2.27 8.65
CA ALA A 11 2.34 2.15 7.58
C ALA A 11 2.77 1.10 6.56
N VAL A 12 1.82 0.29 6.08
CA VAL A 12 2.05 -0.68 5.00
C VAL A 12 1.56 -0.11 3.67
N SER A 13 2.52 0.28 2.84
CA SER A 13 2.31 0.71 1.47
C SER A 13 2.66 -0.41 0.48
N SER A 14 2.76 -0.07 -0.80
CA SER A 14 3.08 -0.98 -1.89
C SER A 14 4.16 -0.37 -2.76
N ILE A 15 4.88 -1.19 -3.53
CA ILE A 15 5.72 -0.73 -4.64
C ILE A 15 4.95 0.22 -5.58
N GLN A 16 3.63 0.02 -5.69
CA GLN A 16 2.74 0.92 -6.44
C GLN A 16 2.52 2.31 -5.80
N GLY A 17 3.11 2.57 -4.63
CA GLY A 17 3.24 3.90 -4.05
C GLY A 17 4.49 4.67 -4.53
N LYS A 18 5.31 4.06 -5.39
CA LYS A 18 6.49 4.66 -6.03
C LYS A 18 6.46 4.60 -7.55
N ILE A 19 5.79 3.59 -8.11
CA ILE A 19 5.61 3.40 -9.55
C ILE A 19 4.13 3.14 -9.85
N ALA A 20 3.68 3.42 -11.07
CA ALA A 20 2.33 3.09 -11.51
C ALA A 20 2.34 1.84 -12.39
N ILE A 21 1.32 0.99 -12.23
CA ILE A 21 1.11 -0.21 -13.04
C ILE A 21 -0.26 -0.09 -13.74
N PRO A 22 -0.40 -0.47 -15.02
CA PRO A 22 -1.68 -0.47 -15.72
C PRO A 22 -2.80 -1.19 -14.96
N GLN A 23 -4.04 -0.76 -15.14
CA GLN A 23 -5.25 -1.34 -14.51
C GLN A 23 -5.30 -1.24 -12.96
N ARG A 24 -4.45 -0.41 -12.34
CA ARG A 24 -4.39 -0.22 -10.89
C ARG A 24 -4.40 1.25 -10.46
N SER A 25 -4.96 2.14 -11.30
CA SER A 25 -4.87 3.60 -11.09
C SER A 25 -5.30 4.06 -9.70
N ALA A 26 -6.48 3.65 -9.23
CA ALA A 26 -6.98 4.02 -7.89
C ALA A 26 -6.09 3.47 -6.77
N TYR A 27 -5.63 2.23 -6.91
CA TYR A 27 -4.72 1.61 -5.94
C TYR A 27 -3.37 2.34 -5.89
N ALA A 28 -2.73 2.56 -7.03
CA ALA A 28 -1.46 3.27 -7.12
C ALA A 28 -1.58 4.71 -6.59
N ALA A 29 -2.66 5.43 -6.92
CA ALA A 29 -2.94 6.77 -6.40
C ALA A 29 -3.05 6.76 -4.87
N SER A 30 -3.85 5.85 -4.29
CA SER A 30 -3.98 5.74 -2.83
C SER A 30 -2.65 5.42 -2.13
N LYS A 31 -1.79 4.59 -2.75
CA LYS A 31 -0.49 4.23 -2.18
C LYS A 31 0.55 5.34 -2.31
N HIS A 32 0.50 6.17 -3.36
CA HIS A 32 1.30 7.41 -3.43
C HIS A 32 0.83 8.42 -2.39
N ALA A 33 -0.49 8.61 -2.24
CA ALA A 33 -1.06 9.49 -1.23
C ALA A 33 -0.64 9.07 0.20
N LEU A 34 -0.60 7.76 0.48
CA LEU A 34 -0.12 7.24 1.76
C LEU A 34 1.36 7.56 2.00
N GLN A 35 2.22 7.48 0.97
CA GLN A 35 3.63 7.86 1.11
C GLN A 35 3.77 9.34 1.47
N ALA A 36 3.10 10.21 0.70
CA ALA A 36 3.12 11.65 0.94
C ALA A 36 2.59 12.00 2.35
N PHE A 37 1.49 11.37 2.76
CA PHE A 37 0.94 11.54 4.11
C PHE A 37 1.95 11.15 5.20
N CYS A 38 2.60 10.01 5.08
CA CYS A 38 3.58 9.57 6.06
C CYS A 38 4.85 10.43 6.07
N ASP A 39 5.24 11.01 4.94
CA ASP A 39 6.37 11.92 4.86
C ASP A 39 6.08 13.24 5.59
N THR A 40 4.91 13.83 5.35
CA THR A 40 4.45 15.02 6.09
C THR A 40 4.31 14.71 7.58
N LEU A 41 3.65 13.61 7.93
CA LEU A 41 3.45 13.22 9.33
C LEU A 41 4.79 13.06 10.07
N ARG A 42 5.80 12.46 9.41
CA ARG A 42 7.14 12.30 9.99
C ARG A 42 7.75 13.64 10.37
N ALA A 43 7.65 14.64 9.49
CA ALA A 43 8.16 15.98 9.74
C ALA A 43 7.44 16.67 10.91
N GLU A 44 6.11 16.50 11.01
CA GLU A 44 5.30 17.11 12.07
C GLU A 44 5.60 16.53 13.47
N VAL A 45 5.79 15.21 13.55
CA VAL A 45 5.86 14.50 14.83
C VAL A 45 7.27 14.20 15.34
N THR A 46 8.31 14.47 14.54
CA THR A 46 9.70 14.16 14.91
C THR A 46 10.14 14.84 16.21
N GLN A 47 9.74 16.09 16.42
CA GLN A 47 10.01 16.87 17.63
C GLN A 47 9.40 16.25 18.91
N HIS A 48 8.39 15.39 18.75
CA HIS A 48 7.72 14.70 19.85
C HIS A 48 8.30 13.29 20.12
N ASN A 49 9.46 12.97 19.55
CA ASN A 49 10.10 11.65 19.64
C ASN A 49 9.18 10.51 19.18
N VAL A 50 8.35 10.80 18.17
CA VAL A 50 7.52 9.80 17.49
C VAL A 50 8.15 9.51 16.12
N LYS A 51 8.39 8.24 15.83
CA LYS A 51 8.96 7.77 14.56
C LYS A 51 7.85 7.37 13.60
N VAL A 52 8.08 7.57 12.31
CA VAL A 52 7.15 7.15 11.24
C VAL A 52 7.94 6.41 10.16
N SER A 53 7.55 5.16 9.89
CA SER A 53 8.16 4.33 8.84
C SER A 53 7.09 3.79 7.90
N VAL A 54 7.45 3.67 6.62
CA VAL A 54 6.57 3.09 5.60
C VAL A 54 7.22 1.85 5.01
N ILE A 55 6.54 0.71 5.12
CA ILE A 55 6.94 -0.54 4.50
C ILE A 55 6.37 -0.55 3.08
N THR A 56 7.24 -0.65 2.08
CA THR A 56 6.85 -0.71 0.67
C THR A 56 6.88 -2.16 0.21
N ALA A 57 5.74 -2.84 0.28
CA ALA A 57 5.67 -4.26 -0.10
C ALA A 57 5.62 -4.45 -1.62
N GLY A 58 6.37 -5.44 -2.11
CA GLY A 58 6.20 -6.01 -3.46
C GLY A 58 5.02 -6.97 -3.51
N TYR A 59 5.10 -7.97 -4.40
CA TYR A 59 4.14 -9.07 -4.42
C TYR A 59 4.37 -10.01 -3.23
N ILE A 60 3.32 -10.30 -2.48
CA ILE A 60 3.33 -11.21 -1.33
C ILE A 60 2.14 -12.14 -1.48
N ASN A 61 2.34 -13.44 -1.22
CA ASN A 61 1.29 -14.45 -1.31
C ASN A 61 0.23 -14.23 -0.22
N THR A 62 -0.82 -13.50 -0.58
CA THR A 62 -1.97 -13.16 0.27
C THR A 62 -3.24 -13.21 -0.56
N ASN A 63 -4.40 -13.27 0.09
CA ASN A 63 -5.70 -13.30 -0.58
C ASN A 63 -6.12 -11.96 -1.21
N LEU A 64 -5.23 -10.97 -1.33
CA LEU A 64 -5.55 -9.64 -1.88
C LEU A 64 -6.08 -9.74 -3.32
N SER A 65 -5.38 -10.46 -4.20
CA SER A 65 -5.79 -10.62 -5.60
C SER A 65 -7.05 -11.47 -5.74
N LEU A 66 -7.20 -12.50 -4.89
CA LEU A 66 -8.39 -13.37 -4.86
C LEU A 66 -9.65 -12.59 -4.49
N ASN A 67 -9.52 -11.61 -3.59
CA ASN A 67 -10.61 -10.77 -3.11
C ASN A 67 -10.79 -9.48 -3.91
N ALA A 68 -10.04 -9.28 -4.99
CA ALA A 68 -10.20 -8.09 -5.82
C ALA A 68 -11.54 -8.12 -6.55
N VAL A 69 -12.15 -6.95 -6.73
CA VAL A 69 -13.41 -6.78 -7.47
C VAL A 69 -13.23 -5.86 -8.68
N THR A 70 -14.04 -6.08 -9.70
CA THR A 70 -14.14 -5.18 -10.86
C THR A 70 -14.93 -3.92 -10.50
N GLY A 71 -15.00 -2.94 -11.41
CA GLY A 71 -15.82 -1.74 -11.23
C GLY A 71 -17.32 -2.01 -11.06
N THR A 72 -17.80 -3.21 -11.42
CA THR A 72 -19.20 -3.64 -11.23
C THR A 72 -19.42 -4.40 -9.92
N GLY A 73 -18.37 -4.60 -9.11
CA GLY A 73 -18.43 -5.37 -7.86
C GLY A 73 -18.28 -6.88 -8.03
N GLN A 74 -18.15 -7.39 -9.26
CA GLN A 74 -17.88 -8.82 -9.50
C GLN A 74 -16.45 -9.21 -9.09
N ILE A 75 -16.28 -10.43 -8.54
CA ILE A 75 -14.96 -10.95 -8.14
C ILE A 75 -14.04 -11.06 -9.36
N TYR A 76 -12.88 -10.43 -9.29
CA TYR A 76 -11.85 -10.45 -10.33
C TYR A 76 -11.25 -11.86 -10.49
N GLY A 77 -11.06 -12.57 -9.38
CA GLY A 77 -10.45 -13.90 -9.32
C GLY A 77 -11.24 -15.04 -9.98
N GLY A 78 -12.47 -14.79 -10.46
CA GLY A 78 -13.31 -15.82 -11.07
C GLY A 78 -13.01 -16.12 -12.55
N ILE A 79 -12.30 -15.24 -13.26
CA ILE A 79 -12.13 -15.35 -14.72
C ILE A 79 -10.65 -15.26 -15.16
N ILE A 80 -9.75 -14.65 -14.38
CA ILE A 80 -8.42 -14.26 -14.88
C ILE A 80 -7.27 -14.56 -13.89
N ALA A 81 -7.54 -15.26 -12.78
CA ALA A 81 -6.51 -15.53 -11.77
C ALA A 81 -5.38 -16.44 -12.29
N TYR A 82 -5.63 -17.22 -13.34
CA TYR A 82 -4.64 -18.11 -13.95
C TYR A 82 -3.78 -17.41 -15.02
N ASP A 83 -4.29 -16.38 -15.71
CA ASP A 83 -3.59 -15.77 -16.88
C ASP A 83 -2.52 -14.73 -16.51
N PHE A 84 -2.46 -14.28 -15.25
CA PHE A 84 -1.45 -13.30 -14.79
C PHE A 84 -0.42 -13.88 -13.80
N LEU A 85 -0.56 -15.15 -13.44
CA LEU A 85 0.44 -15.88 -12.65
C LEU A 85 1.54 -16.53 -13.51
N ASP A 86 1.40 -16.50 -14.84
CA ASP A 86 2.40 -17.00 -15.80
C ASP A 86 3.53 -16.01 -16.13
N VAL A 87 3.68 -14.92 -15.36
CA VAL A 87 4.96 -14.23 -15.32
C VAL A 87 5.82 -14.97 -14.30
N GLU A 88 6.44 -16.05 -14.79
CA GLU A 88 7.53 -16.76 -14.11
C GLU A 88 8.55 -15.75 -13.55
N VAL A 89 8.98 -16.04 -12.32
CA VAL A 89 10.27 -15.57 -11.79
C VAL A 89 11.37 -16.41 -12.43
#